data_AF-A0A2N2FFT5-F1
#
_entry.id   AF-A0A2N2FFT5-F1
#
_cell.length_a   1.000
_cell.length_b   1.000
_cell.length_c   1.000
_cell.angle_alpha   90.00
_cell.angle_beta   90.00
_cell.angle_gamma   90.00
#
_symmetry.space_group_name_H-M   'P 1'
#
loop_
_entity.id
_entity.type
_entity.pdbx_description
1 polymer ?
#
loop_
_entity_poly.entity_id
_entity_poly.type
_entity_poly.pdbx_seq_one_letter_code
_entity_poly.pdbx_strand_id
1 'polypeptide(L)'
;MSKACADRPGGNRRPQPWPWDKTLGQVLLAALLLLAWPAASAWSAEPGVDNATVGLDFDIPEVEKKLFEFGGYLEAKETVLGLNKNSLLYRQKYAGQQTADHQFVSNLTGKLEGKAQAGIASAYARFKLGGQKDVAGGWVWDNTFEEAFVALKPSPSVTLEAGKRVMKWGKGYAWNPAGFVSRPKDPNDPEETLEGYGMLNADLIKSFDGPLQTIAFTPVIIPVTDFGNTEWGKRGSFVGAAKLYFLFMDTDIDLMLLAGESTTTRTGFDFSRNITSDFEVHGEAAVEFDASRSITDSQGNLRQEKLNAWSHLLGLRYLNSYDTTFIFEYYRNGLGYSRSEMKDYYSFVQSALGSFSGGNPAPLKKSKSYGLTYNLQNVMQDYLYLRISQKEPFDILYFTPAITSIFNMNDRSFSISPELVYSPTTNLEFRVKTMFTFGSADTEYGEKINGSKTELRLRYYF
;
A
#
# COMPACT_ATOMS: atom_id res chain seq x y z
N MET A 1 52.57 -45.65 36.07
CA MET A 1 53.25 -45.71 34.77
C MET A 1 52.21 -45.36 33.72
N SER A 2 52.05 -44.06 33.39
CA SER A 2 52.64 -43.37 32.22
C SER A 2 52.00 -43.85 30.90
N LYS A 3 51.41 -43.03 30.02
CA LYS A 3 51.59 -41.61 29.72
C LYS A 3 50.33 -41.06 29.02
N ALA A 4 50.13 -39.76 29.16
CA ALA A 4 49.13 -38.92 28.51
C ALA A 4 49.62 -38.34 27.17
N CYS A 5 48.67 -37.89 26.32
CA CYS A 5 48.61 -36.62 25.53
C CYS A 5 47.60 -36.82 24.38
N ALA A 6 46.42 -36.19 24.38
CA ALA A 6 46.11 -34.80 23.99
C ALA A 6 45.86 -34.66 22.47
N ASP A 7 44.64 -34.29 22.07
CA ASP A 7 44.40 -33.33 21.00
C ASP A 7 42.98 -32.72 21.05
N ARG A 8 42.92 -31.42 20.73
CA ARG A 8 41.78 -30.49 20.80
C ARG A 8 41.12 -30.31 19.41
N PRO A 9 39.95 -29.62 19.33
CA PRO A 9 38.99 -29.75 18.24
C PRO A 9 39.23 -28.77 17.09
N GLY A 10 38.92 -29.18 15.86
CA GLY A 10 39.00 -28.33 14.66
C GLY A 10 38.24 -28.92 13.48
N GLY A 11 36.94 -28.62 13.38
CA GLY A 11 36.08 -29.08 12.29
C GLY A 11 35.26 -27.92 11.74
N ASN A 12 35.93 -27.06 10.98
CA ASN A 12 35.41 -25.88 10.30
C ASN A 12 34.39 -26.32 9.22
N ARG A 13 33.10 -26.49 9.56
CA ARG A 13 32.04 -26.67 8.56
C ARG A 13 31.74 -25.31 7.93
N ARG A 14 32.35 -25.07 6.77
CA ARG A 14 31.96 -23.99 5.86
C ARG A 14 30.45 -24.11 5.58
N PRO A 15 29.65 -23.04 5.65
CA PRO A 15 28.29 -23.08 5.14
C PRO A 15 28.36 -23.42 3.65
N GLN A 16 27.60 -24.43 3.24
CA GLN A 16 27.48 -24.74 1.83
C GLN A 16 26.90 -23.51 1.10
N PRO A 17 27.45 -23.12 -0.06
CA PRO A 17 26.82 -22.12 -0.89
C PRO A 17 25.46 -22.65 -1.36
N TRP A 18 24.45 -21.81 -1.20
CA TRP A 18 23.04 -22.04 -1.48
C TRP A 18 22.84 -22.63 -2.88
N PRO A 19 22.06 -23.72 -3.05
CA PRO A 19 21.63 -24.13 -4.37
C PRO A 19 20.60 -23.10 -4.84
N TRP A 20 20.99 -22.30 -5.82
CA TRP A 20 20.03 -21.55 -6.64
C TRP A 20 18.99 -22.55 -7.13
N ASP A 21 17.76 -22.44 -6.64
CA ASP A 21 16.66 -23.22 -7.19
C ASP A 21 16.50 -22.78 -8.65
N LYS A 22 16.70 -23.74 -9.57
CA LYS A 22 16.65 -23.49 -11.01
C LYS A 22 15.30 -22.92 -11.44
N THR A 23 14.24 -23.12 -10.65
CA THR A 23 12.92 -22.54 -10.89
C THR A 23 12.84 -21.04 -10.58
N LEU A 24 13.54 -20.56 -9.54
CA LEU A 24 13.57 -19.14 -9.16
C LEU A 24 14.31 -18.29 -10.19
N GLY A 25 15.44 -18.81 -10.68
CA GLY A 25 16.19 -18.22 -11.79
C GLY A 25 15.37 -18.21 -13.07
N GLN A 26 14.58 -19.25 -13.36
CA GLN A 26 13.74 -19.32 -14.56
C GLN A 26 12.50 -18.41 -14.51
N VAL A 27 11.88 -18.20 -13.34
CA VAL A 27 10.74 -17.28 -13.20
C VAL A 27 11.19 -15.82 -13.24
N LEU A 28 12.30 -15.47 -12.56
CA LEU A 28 12.90 -14.15 -12.66
C LEU A 28 13.43 -13.87 -14.07
N LEU A 29 14.07 -14.86 -14.71
CA LEU A 29 14.54 -14.73 -16.08
C LEU A 29 13.38 -14.69 -17.07
N ALA A 30 12.27 -15.41 -16.89
CA ALA A 30 11.10 -15.32 -17.76
C ALA A 30 10.34 -14.00 -17.59
N ALA A 31 10.20 -13.50 -16.36
CA ALA A 31 9.61 -12.18 -16.10
C ALA A 31 10.52 -11.04 -16.60
N LEU A 32 11.84 -11.16 -16.42
CA LEU A 32 12.82 -10.25 -16.99
C LEU A 32 12.90 -10.38 -18.51
N LEU A 33 12.74 -11.57 -19.11
CA LEU A 33 12.73 -11.76 -20.57
C LEU A 33 11.43 -11.24 -21.21
N LEU A 34 10.30 -11.30 -20.50
CA LEU A 34 9.05 -10.65 -20.91
C LEU A 34 9.12 -9.12 -20.81
N LEU A 35 9.98 -8.58 -19.93
CA LEU A 35 10.20 -7.14 -19.73
C LEU A 35 11.45 -6.60 -20.46
N ALA A 36 12.38 -7.45 -20.87
CA ALA A 36 13.71 -7.08 -21.36
C ALA A 36 14.07 -7.85 -22.64
N TRP A 37 13.12 -8.02 -23.57
CA TRP A 37 13.47 -8.37 -24.95
C TRP A 37 13.58 -7.10 -25.83
N PRO A 38 14.74 -6.42 -25.88
CA PRO A 38 15.06 -5.58 -27.02
C PRO A 38 15.75 -6.42 -28.10
N ALA A 39 15.44 -6.09 -29.35
CA ALA A 39 16.11 -6.46 -30.60
C ALA A 39 15.81 -7.86 -31.20
N ALA A 40 15.15 -7.89 -32.35
CA ALA A 40 15.85 -7.79 -33.64
C ALA A 40 14.88 -7.97 -34.83
N SER A 41 14.35 -6.85 -35.36
CA SER A 41 13.86 -6.61 -36.73
C SER A 41 12.88 -5.43 -36.65
N ALA A 42 13.01 -4.30 -37.34
CA ALA A 42 13.62 -4.06 -38.62
C ALA A 42 14.11 -2.61 -38.72
N TRP A 43 15.24 -2.42 -39.40
CA TRP A 43 15.50 -1.20 -40.14
C TRP A 43 14.51 -1.10 -41.30
N SER A 44 13.76 -0.01 -41.37
CA SER A 44 13.29 0.54 -42.64
C SER A 44 13.12 2.05 -42.51
N ALA A 45 13.64 2.74 -43.52
CA ALA A 45 13.79 4.18 -43.63
C ALA A 45 12.55 5.01 -43.26
N GLU A 46 12.79 6.13 -42.59
CA GLU A 46 11.84 7.24 -42.44
C GLU A 46 11.52 7.86 -43.80
N PRO A 47 10.24 8.06 -44.17
CA PRO A 47 9.85 9.15 -45.02
C PRO A 47 9.60 10.39 -44.15
N GLY A 48 10.29 11.49 -44.47
CA GLY A 48 10.04 12.80 -43.88
C GLY A 48 8.58 13.22 -44.06
N VAL A 49 7.92 13.58 -42.96
CA VAL A 49 6.57 14.15 -42.97
C VAL A 49 6.69 15.66 -42.78
N ASP A 50 6.18 16.36 -43.78
CA ASP A 50 6.08 17.81 -43.90
C ASP A 50 5.29 18.40 -42.72
N ASN A 51 5.82 19.46 -42.12
CA ASN A 51 5.15 20.25 -41.08
C ASN A 51 4.05 21.11 -41.73
N ALA A 52 2.90 20.51 -42.03
CA ALA A 52 1.68 21.24 -42.30
C ALA A 52 0.97 21.51 -40.96
N THR A 53 1.14 22.72 -40.41
CA THR A 53 0.29 23.26 -39.35
C THR A 53 -1.15 23.35 -39.86
N VAL A 54 -1.95 22.34 -39.56
CA VAL A 54 -3.40 22.39 -39.74
C VAL A 54 -3.95 23.26 -38.61
N GLY A 55 -4.35 24.49 -38.95
CA GLY A 55 -5.10 25.36 -38.06
C GLY A 55 -6.48 24.76 -37.82
N LEU A 56 -6.61 24.02 -36.72
CA LEU A 56 -7.88 23.49 -36.28
C LEU A 56 -8.58 24.54 -35.40
N ASP A 57 -9.40 25.36 -36.05
CA ASP A 57 -10.34 26.27 -35.39
C ASP A 57 -11.64 25.49 -35.15
N PHE A 58 -11.71 24.74 -34.05
CA PHE A 58 -12.94 24.13 -33.56
C PHE A 58 -13.34 24.80 -32.25
N ASP A 59 -14.54 25.37 -32.23
CA ASP A 59 -15.22 25.73 -30.97
C ASP A 59 -15.46 24.43 -30.20
N ILE A 60 -14.83 24.30 -29.03
CA ILE A 60 -15.13 23.22 -28.09
C ILE A 60 -16.53 23.53 -27.55
N PRO A 61 -17.57 22.76 -27.91
CA PRO A 61 -18.91 23.01 -27.38
C PRO A 61 -18.85 22.94 -25.86
N GLU A 62 -19.44 23.94 -25.20
CA GLU A 62 -19.48 24.03 -23.75
C GLU A 62 -20.15 22.75 -23.21
N VAL A 63 -19.37 21.92 -22.51
CA VAL A 63 -19.84 20.62 -22.01
C VAL A 63 -21.01 20.86 -21.07
N GLU A 64 -22.20 20.42 -21.49
CA GLU A 64 -23.42 20.54 -20.70
C GLU A 64 -23.21 19.82 -19.36
N LYS A 65 -23.21 20.57 -18.25
CA LYS A 65 -22.96 20.01 -16.92
C LYS A 65 -24.11 19.06 -16.56
N LYS A 66 -23.84 17.76 -16.59
CA LYS A 66 -24.81 16.74 -16.17
C LYS A 66 -25.18 16.99 -14.70
N LEU A 67 -26.48 17.17 -14.46
CA LEU A 67 -27.03 17.40 -13.11
C LEU A 67 -26.83 16.19 -12.20
N PHE A 68 -26.79 14.99 -12.77
CA PHE A 68 -26.58 13.74 -12.08
C PHE A 68 -25.71 12.80 -12.90
N GLU A 69 -24.75 12.17 -12.24
CA GLU A 69 -23.92 11.09 -12.77
C GLU A 69 -23.98 9.92 -11.80
N PHE A 70 -24.05 8.70 -12.33
CA PHE A 70 -24.02 7.48 -11.55
C PHE A 70 -23.20 6.45 -12.30
N GLY A 71 -22.52 5.62 -11.54
CA GLY A 71 -21.77 4.50 -12.08
C GLY A 71 -21.35 3.57 -10.97
N GLY A 72 -20.50 2.62 -11.31
CA GLY A 72 -19.96 1.72 -10.34
C GLY A 72 -19.34 0.50 -10.98
N TYR A 73 -19.16 -0.54 -10.17
CA TYR A 73 -18.74 -1.83 -10.68
C TYR A 73 -19.22 -2.99 -9.82
N LEU A 74 -19.27 -4.17 -10.45
CA LEU A 74 -19.32 -5.46 -9.78
C LEU A 74 -17.98 -6.17 -9.97
N GLU A 75 -17.46 -6.76 -8.90
CA GLU A 75 -16.20 -7.49 -8.88
C GLU A 75 -16.42 -8.88 -8.29
N ALA A 76 -15.88 -9.88 -8.97
CA ALA A 76 -15.66 -11.22 -8.42
C ALA A 76 -14.16 -11.46 -8.32
N LYS A 77 -13.71 -11.90 -7.14
CA LYS A 77 -12.30 -12.18 -6.89
C LYS A 77 -12.13 -13.53 -6.21
N GLU A 78 -11.31 -14.38 -6.80
CA GLU A 78 -10.86 -15.64 -6.19
C GLU A 78 -9.39 -15.53 -5.83
N THR A 79 -9.06 -15.88 -4.60
CA THR A 79 -7.69 -15.87 -4.10
C THR A 79 -7.25 -17.28 -3.72
N VAL A 80 -6.15 -17.75 -4.30
CA VAL A 80 -5.49 -19.00 -3.93
C VAL A 80 -4.28 -18.67 -3.06
N LEU A 81 -4.30 -19.13 -1.81
CA LEU A 81 -3.22 -18.97 -0.85
C LEU A 81 -2.39 -20.25 -0.77
N GLY A 82 -1.13 -20.21 -1.18
CA GLY A 82 -0.17 -21.29 -0.93
C GLY A 82 0.41 -21.17 0.47
N LEU A 83 0.05 -22.08 1.37
CA LEU A 83 0.43 -21.99 2.78
C LEU A 83 1.91 -22.36 2.97
N ASN A 84 2.64 -21.53 3.72
CA ASN A 84 4.04 -21.79 4.08
C ASN A 84 4.11 -22.65 5.35
N LYS A 85 4.03 -23.97 5.19
CA LYS A 85 4.02 -24.92 6.32
C LYS A 85 5.29 -24.90 7.18
N ASN A 86 6.38 -24.35 6.65
CA ASN A 86 7.66 -24.22 7.34
C ASN A 86 7.75 -22.96 8.23
N SER A 87 6.88 -21.97 7.99
CA SER A 87 6.87 -20.71 8.75
C SER A 87 6.37 -20.92 10.20
N LEU A 88 6.99 -20.20 11.13
CA LEU A 88 6.56 -20.06 12.51
C LEU A 88 5.17 -19.44 12.60
N LEU A 89 4.82 -18.44 11.78
CA LEU A 89 3.50 -17.80 11.84
C LEU A 89 2.39 -18.70 11.31
N TYR A 90 2.67 -19.53 10.29
CA TYR A 90 1.74 -20.59 9.88
C TYR A 90 1.52 -21.57 11.03
N ARG A 91 2.61 -22.09 11.61
CA ARG A 91 2.55 -23.05 12.71
C ARG A 91 1.88 -22.45 13.95
N GLN A 92 2.10 -21.17 14.22
CA GLN A 92 1.44 -20.41 15.27
C GLN A 92 -0.07 -20.39 15.02
N LYS A 93 -0.52 -19.93 13.85
CA LYS A 93 -1.95 -19.80 13.52
C LYS A 93 -2.68 -21.13 13.59
N TYR A 94 -2.13 -22.16 12.91
CA TYR A 94 -2.79 -23.46 12.70
C TYR A 94 -2.27 -24.57 13.63
N ALA A 95 -1.66 -24.23 14.77
CA ALA A 95 -1.17 -25.22 15.73
C ALA A 95 -2.25 -26.26 16.10
N GLY A 96 -1.92 -27.54 15.95
CA GLY A 96 -2.83 -28.66 16.24
C GLY A 96 -3.93 -28.87 15.19
N GLN A 97 -3.90 -28.17 14.06
CA GLN A 97 -4.83 -28.32 12.96
C GLN A 97 -4.12 -28.91 11.73
N GLN A 98 -4.80 -29.80 11.02
CA GLN A 98 -4.38 -30.18 9.68
C GLN A 98 -5.03 -29.24 8.67
N THR A 99 -4.22 -28.62 7.82
CA THR A 99 -4.73 -27.81 6.72
C THR A 99 -4.19 -28.34 5.40
N ALA A 100 -4.98 -28.17 4.34
CA ALA A 100 -4.53 -28.35 2.97
C ALA A 100 -3.33 -27.45 2.67
N ASP A 101 -2.57 -27.77 1.61
CA ASP A 101 -1.46 -26.93 1.14
C ASP A 101 -1.94 -25.59 0.57
N HIS A 102 -3.19 -25.55 0.11
CA HIS A 102 -3.81 -24.37 -0.47
C HIS A 102 -5.12 -24.02 0.23
N GLN A 103 -5.41 -22.73 0.33
CA GLN A 103 -6.71 -22.20 0.75
C GLN A 103 -7.28 -21.31 -0.34
N PHE A 104 -8.61 -21.34 -0.47
CA PHE A 104 -9.35 -20.51 -1.41
C PHE A 104 -10.14 -19.47 -0.64
N VAL A 105 -10.10 -18.22 -1.11
CA VAL A 105 -10.91 -17.12 -0.58
C VAL A 105 -11.67 -16.49 -1.73
N SER A 106 -13.00 -16.59 -1.65
CA SER A 106 -13.93 -16.04 -2.63
C SER A 106 -14.50 -14.73 -2.12
N ASN A 107 -14.39 -13.67 -2.92
CA ASN A 107 -14.91 -12.35 -2.63
C ASN A 107 -15.85 -11.88 -3.74
N LEU A 108 -16.92 -11.21 -3.34
CA LEU A 108 -17.78 -10.41 -4.23
C LEU A 108 -17.75 -8.97 -3.75
N THR A 109 -17.74 -8.02 -4.66
CA THR A 109 -17.82 -6.60 -4.30
C THR A 109 -18.72 -5.87 -5.29
N GLY A 110 -19.67 -5.10 -4.79
CA GLY A 110 -20.40 -4.10 -5.56
C GLY A 110 -20.03 -2.71 -5.07
N LYS A 111 -19.59 -1.83 -5.97
CA LYS A 111 -19.43 -0.40 -5.69
C LYS A 111 -20.44 0.38 -6.51
N LEU A 112 -21.15 1.28 -5.84
CA LEU A 112 -22.08 2.24 -6.44
C LEU A 112 -21.61 3.63 -6.11
N GLU A 113 -21.52 4.50 -7.09
CA GLU A 113 -21.20 5.90 -6.88
C GLU A 113 -22.14 6.83 -7.63
N GLY A 114 -22.39 7.99 -7.03
CA GLY A 114 -23.27 8.99 -7.60
C GLY A 114 -22.80 10.39 -7.25
N LYS A 115 -22.98 11.31 -8.19
CA LYS A 115 -22.68 12.72 -8.04
C LYS A 115 -23.86 13.54 -8.51
N ALA A 116 -24.23 14.56 -7.74
CA ALA A 116 -25.23 15.55 -8.12
C ALA A 116 -24.64 16.95 -7.99
N GLN A 117 -24.99 17.86 -8.91
CA GLN A 117 -24.52 19.24 -8.88
C GLN A 117 -25.66 20.22 -9.18
N ALA A 118 -25.78 21.27 -8.35
CA ALA A 118 -26.76 22.34 -8.51
C ALA A 118 -26.17 23.67 -8.03
N GLY A 119 -25.89 24.59 -8.97
CA GLY A 119 -25.29 25.88 -8.67
C GLY A 119 -23.94 25.75 -7.96
N ILE A 120 -23.84 26.34 -6.75
CA ILE A 120 -22.64 26.27 -5.90
C ILE A 120 -22.56 24.98 -5.08
N ALA A 121 -23.61 24.14 -5.06
CA ALA A 121 -23.66 22.94 -4.27
C ALA A 121 -23.40 21.69 -5.12
N SER A 122 -22.75 20.70 -4.52
CA SER A 122 -22.62 19.36 -5.07
C SER A 122 -22.66 18.32 -3.97
N ALA A 123 -23.12 17.12 -4.29
CA ALA A 123 -23.11 15.97 -3.41
C ALA A 123 -22.44 14.79 -4.12
N TYR A 124 -21.68 14.00 -3.38
CA TYR A 124 -21.07 12.76 -3.87
C TYR A 124 -21.22 11.66 -2.82
N ALA A 125 -21.49 10.45 -3.28
CA ALA A 125 -21.47 9.26 -2.44
C ALA A 125 -20.88 8.07 -3.20
N ARG A 126 -20.08 7.25 -2.51
CA ARG A 126 -19.59 5.95 -2.95
C ARG A 126 -19.87 4.92 -1.89
N PHE A 127 -20.73 3.96 -2.21
CA PHE A 127 -21.13 2.85 -1.35
C PHE A 127 -20.47 1.56 -1.84
N LYS A 128 -19.94 0.77 -0.89
CA LYS A 128 -19.35 -0.54 -1.13
C LYS A 128 -20.14 -1.61 -0.36
N LEU A 129 -20.56 -2.63 -1.11
CA LEU A 129 -21.09 -3.90 -0.62
C LEU A 129 -20.00 -4.96 -0.83
N GLY A 130 -19.34 -5.40 0.24
CA GLY A 130 -18.32 -6.44 0.20
C GLY A 130 -18.83 -7.76 0.77
N GLY A 131 -18.67 -8.85 0.04
CA GLY A 131 -18.95 -10.20 0.49
C GLY A 131 -17.68 -11.03 0.50
N GLN A 132 -17.47 -11.81 1.56
CA GLN A 132 -16.43 -12.83 1.61
C GLN A 132 -17.04 -14.17 2.05
N LYS A 133 -16.64 -15.25 1.38
CA LYS A 133 -17.03 -16.59 1.78
C LYS A 133 -16.27 -17.02 3.05
N ASP A 134 -17.00 -17.47 4.06
CA ASP A 134 -16.42 -17.99 5.29
C ASP A 134 -15.98 -19.47 5.14
N VAL A 135 -15.35 -19.99 6.20
CA VAL A 135 -14.83 -21.37 6.23
C VAL A 135 -15.96 -22.42 6.22
N ALA A 136 -17.16 -22.07 6.68
CA ALA A 136 -18.34 -22.95 6.66
C ALA A 136 -19.06 -22.91 5.29
N GLY A 137 -18.64 -22.04 4.37
CA GLY A 137 -19.20 -21.86 3.04
C GLY A 137 -20.31 -20.80 2.95
N GLY A 138 -20.64 -20.12 4.05
CA GLY A 138 -21.56 -19.00 4.09
C GLY A 138 -20.92 -17.70 3.59
N TRP A 139 -21.74 -16.68 3.31
CA TRP A 139 -21.26 -15.35 2.97
C TRP A 139 -21.33 -14.42 4.18
N VAL A 140 -20.22 -13.77 4.48
CA VAL A 140 -20.15 -12.67 5.44
C VAL A 140 -20.09 -11.38 4.64
N TRP A 141 -21.02 -10.47 4.91
CA TRP A 141 -21.14 -9.19 4.21
C TRP A 141 -20.67 -8.05 5.10
N ASP A 142 -19.89 -7.15 4.51
CA ASP A 142 -19.41 -5.91 5.10
C ASP A 142 -19.73 -4.74 4.16
N ASN A 143 -20.47 -3.77 4.67
CA ASN A 143 -21.08 -2.70 3.90
C ASN A 143 -20.63 -1.37 4.46
N THR A 144 -20.07 -0.51 3.63
CA THR A 144 -19.63 0.82 4.06
C THR A 144 -19.85 1.86 2.98
N PHE A 145 -20.17 3.08 3.41
CA PHE A 145 -19.94 4.25 2.57
C PHE A 145 -18.45 4.54 2.61
N GLU A 146 -17.74 4.39 1.49
CA GLU A 146 -16.34 4.80 1.43
C GLU A 146 -16.26 6.34 1.48
N GLU A 147 -17.17 7.02 0.77
CA GLU A 147 -17.34 8.47 0.79
C GLU A 147 -18.82 8.83 0.73
N ALA A 148 -19.21 9.93 1.37
CA ALA A 148 -20.55 10.49 1.35
C ALA A 148 -20.49 11.92 1.89
N PHE A 149 -20.43 12.92 1.01
CA PHE A 149 -20.25 14.31 1.42
C PHE A 149 -21.01 15.30 0.53
N VAL A 150 -21.23 16.49 1.08
CA VAL A 150 -21.74 17.66 0.37
C VAL A 150 -20.64 18.70 0.32
N ALA A 151 -20.50 19.35 -0.82
CA ALA A 151 -19.55 20.44 -1.04
C ALA A 151 -20.28 21.71 -1.49
N LEU A 152 -19.88 22.85 -0.93
CA LEU A 152 -20.31 24.20 -1.31
C LEU A 152 -19.11 24.97 -1.87
N LYS A 153 -19.29 25.58 -3.04
CA LYS A 153 -18.26 26.32 -3.79
C LYS A 153 -18.73 27.75 -4.02
N PRO A 154 -18.77 28.62 -2.98
CA PRO A 154 -19.28 29.98 -3.10
C PRO A 154 -18.43 30.86 -4.04
N SER A 155 -17.17 30.50 -4.27
CA SER A 155 -16.28 31.14 -5.24
C SER A 155 -15.24 30.14 -5.76
N PRO A 156 -14.51 30.44 -6.85
CA PRO A 156 -13.41 29.58 -7.32
C PRO A 156 -12.29 29.35 -6.29
N SER A 157 -12.15 30.26 -5.32
CA SER A 157 -11.09 30.23 -4.30
C SER A 157 -11.49 29.55 -2.99
N VAL A 158 -12.77 29.15 -2.84
CA VAL A 158 -13.29 28.61 -1.58
C VAL A 158 -14.14 27.39 -1.86
N THR A 159 -13.75 26.25 -1.29
CA THR A 159 -14.60 25.06 -1.19
C THR A 159 -14.84 24.74 0.28
N LEU A 160 -16.06 24.40 0.66
CA LEU A 160 -16.43 23.92 2.00
C LEU A 160 -17.04 22.54 1.82
N GLU A 161 -16.57 21.53 2.55
CA GLU A 161 -17.10 20.17 2.47
C GLU A 161 -17.49 19.64 3.85
N ALA A 162 -18.55 18.83 3.88
CA ALA A 162 -19.06 18.18 5.08
C ALA A 162 -19.53 16.77 4.77
N GLY A 163 -19.05 15.79 5.52
CA GLY A 163 -19.43 14.39 5.39
C GLY A 163 -18.24 13.44 5.48
N LYS A 164 -18.40 12.22 4.97
CA LYS A 164 -17.35 11.22 4.91
C LYS A 164 -16.50 11.42 3.66
N ARG A 165 -15.21 11.72 3.83
CA ARG A 165 -14.32 12.13 2.75
C ARG A 165 -12.97 11.45 2.84
N VAL A 166 -12.41 11.05 1.70
CA VAL A 166 -11.01 10.60 1.59
C VAL A 166 -10.14 11.80 1.25
N MET A 167 -9.29 12.21 2.19
CA MET A 167 -8.25 13.21 1.95
C MET A 167 -6.99 12.51 1.43
N LYS A 168 -6.55 12.85 0.22
CA LYS A 168 -5.33 12.29 -0.38
C LYS A 168 -4.13 13.20 -0.05
N TRP A 169 -3.65 13.12 1.19
CA TRP A 169 -2.42 13.81 1.61
C TRP A 169 -1.22 12.86 1.48
N GLY A 170 -0.06 13.42 1.14
CA GLY A 170 1.13 12.66 0.74
C GLY A 170 1.27 12.53 -0.78
N LYS A 171 2.49 12.25 -1.22
CA LYS A 171 2.93 12.06 -2.61
C LYS A 171 3.37 10.63 -2.92
N GLY A 172 3.67 9.82 -1.89
CA GLY A 172 4.17 8.46 -2.04
C GLY A 172 3.14 7.54 -2.69
N TYR A 173 3.63 6.62 -3.50
CA TYR A 173 2.84 5.64 -4.24
C TYR A 173 2.44 4.48 -3.32
N ALA A 174 3.42 3.78 -2.75
CA ALA A 174 3.22 2.57 -1.95
C ALA A 174 2.93 2.89 -0.46
N TRP A 175 3.58 3.91 0.08
CA TRP A 175 3.37 4.38 1.46
C TRP A 175 3.12 5.89 1.51
N ASN A 176 2.49 6.36 2.59
CA ASN A 176 2.12 7.76 2.79
C ASN A 176 2.33 8.19 4.25
N PRO A 177 3.57 8.30 4.75
CA PRO A 177 3.83 8.74 6.13
C PRO A 177 3.25 10.12 6.48
N ALA A 178 3.07 11.02 5.50
CA ALA A 178 2.41 12.32 5.68
C ALA A 178 0.88 12.26 5.49
N GLY A 179 0.29 11.09 5.20
CA GLY A 179 -1.15 10.90 4.97
C GLY A 179 -2.02 10.94 6.23
N PHE A 180 -1.90 11.98 7.07
CA PHE A 180 -2.44 12.03 8.45
C PHE A 180 -3.95 11.84 8.57
N VAL A 181 -4.72 12.28 7.58
CA VAL A 181 -6.19 12.21 7.55
C VAL A 181 -6.69 11.26 6.46
N SER A 182 -5.90 10.21 6.20
CA SER A 182 -6.23 9.14 5.26
C SER A 182 -6.03 7.78 5.92
N ARG A 183 -6.75 6.76 5.45
CA ARG A 183 -6.45 5.38 5.83
C ARG A 183 -5.10 4.96 5.22
N PRO A 184 -4.36 4.05 5.88
CA PRO A 184 -3.14 3.51 5.28
C PRO A 184 -3.42 2.84 3.94
N LYS A 185 -2.53 3.06 2.97
CA LYS A 185 -2.56 2.33 1.68
C LYS A 185 -2.15 0.87 1.89
N ASP A 186 -2.61 0.00 1.00
CA ASP A 186 -1.98 -1.32 0.80
C ASP A 186 -0.85 -1.14 -0.24
N PRO A 187 0.43 -1.31 0.11
CA PRO A 187 1.54 -1.18 -0.84
C PRO A 187 1.46 -2.16 -2.02
N ASN A 188 0.75 -3.29 -1.83
CA ASN A 188 0.54 -4.22 -2.92
C ASN A 188 -0.55 -3.70 -3.86
N ASP A 189 -1.53 -2.97 -3.36
CA ASP A 189 -2.71 -2.50 -4.10
C ASP A 189 -2.96 -0.99 -3.86
N PRO A 190 -1.98 -0.11 -4.19
CA PRO A 190 -2.00 1.29 -3.77
C PRO A 190 -3.07 2.16 -4.47
N GLU A 191 -3.64 1.65 -5.57
CA GLU A 191 -4.66 2.32 -6.37
C GLU A 191 -6.09 2.00 -5.91
N GLU A 192 -6.27 1.05 -4.99
CA GLU A 192 -7.58 0.73 -4.45
C GLU A 192 -8.17 1.93 -3.68
N THR A 193 -9.47 2.13 -3.83
CA THR A 193 -10.16 3.20 -3.11
C THR A 193 -10.15 2.91 -1.62
N LEU A 194 -10.04 3.98 -0.84
CA LEU A 194 -10.02 3.93 0.62
C LEU A 194 -11.35 4.42 1.18
N GLU A 195 -11.61 4.02 2.42
CA GLU A 195 -12.67 4.59 3.23
C GLU A 195 -12.22 5.94 3.81
N GLY A 196 -13.10 6.95 3.75
CA GLY A 196 -12.86 8.27 4.33
C GLY A 196 -13.19 8.38 5.81
N TYR A 197 -12.83 9.51 6.41
CA TYR A 197 -13.28 9.89 7.74
C TYR A 197 -14.46 10.85 7.66
N GLY A 198 -15.35 10.83 8.66
CA GLY A 198 -16.37 11.88 8.81
C GLY A 198 -15.70 13.18 9.21
N MET A 199 -15.86 14.25 8.44
CA MET A 199 -15.15 15.51 8.68
C MET A 199 -15.92 16.74 8.18
N LEU A 200 -15.45 17.89 8.64
CA LEU A 200 -15.68 19.21 8.05
C LEU A 200 -14.34 19.74 7.55
N ASN A 201 -14.28 20.20 6.31
CA ASN A 201 -13.07 20.80 5.74
C ASN A 201 -13.41 22.02 4.89
N ALA A 202 -12.38 22.85 4.67
CA ALA A 202 -12.41 23.93 3.71
C ALA A 202 -11.14 23.89 2.86
N ASP A 203 -11.21 24.36 1.62
CA ASP A 203 -10.04 24.65 0.80
C ASP A 203 -10.06 26.13 0.43
N LEU A 204 -9.06 26.86 0.88
CA LEU A 204 -8.87 28.29 0.61
C LEU A 204 -7.67 28.46 -0.31
N ILE A 205 -7.93 28.77 -1.59
CA ILE A 205 -6.92 28.76 -2.65
C ILE A 205 -6.71 30.18 -3.17
N LYS A 206 -5.44 30.56 -3.33
CA LYS A 206 -5.03 31.80 -3.97
C LYS A 206 -3.90 31.56 -4.95
N SER A 207 -4.03 32.09 -6.17
CA SER A 207 -3.03 31.99 -7.22
C SER A 207 -2.37 33.35 -7.51
N PHE A 208 -1.14 33.31 -8.05
CA PHE A 208 -0.30 34.47 -8.32
C PHE A 208 0.53 34.26 -9.61
N ASP A 209 1.02 35.35 -10.20
CA ASP A 209 1.79 35.32 -11.46
C ASP A 209 3.32 35.19 -11.26
N GLY A 210 3.78 34.91 -10.03
CA GLY A 210 5.19 34.88 -9.67
C GLY A 210 5.79 33.48 -9.51
N PRO A 211 7.02 33.37 -8.97
CA PRO A 211 7.66 32.08 -8.68
C PRO A 211 6.84 31.22 -7.71
N LEU A 212 6.06 31.85 -6.82
CA LEU A 212 5.00 31.20 -6.05
C LEU A 212 3.71 31.33 -6.83
N GLN A 213 3.22 30.24 -7.42
CA GLN A 213 2.07 30.22 -8.32
C GLN A 213 0.75 30.00 -7.56
N THR A 214 0.77 29.17 -6.51
CA THR A 214 -0.44 28.86 -5.72
C THR A 214 -0.10 28.70 -4.25
N ILE A 215 -0.98 29.19 -3.38
CA ILE A 215 -1.06 28.82 -1.97
C ILE A 215 -2.46 28.24 -1.72
N ALA A 216 -2.55 27.11 -1.04
CA ALA A 216 -3.82 26.60 -0.53
C ALA A 216 -3.74 26.26 0.96
N PHE A 217 -4.75 26.65 1.71
CA PHE A 217 -4.90 26.27 3.12
C PHE A 217 -6.14 25.40 3.29
N THR A 218 -5.93 24.20 3.84
CA THR A 218 -6.96 23.18 4.04
C THR A 218 -7.09 22.82 5.53
N PRO A 219 -7.93 23.52 6.31
CA PRO A 219 -8.27 23.09 7.67
C PRO A 219 -9.28 21.94 7.63
N VAL A 220 -9.12 21.01 8.57
CA VAL A 220 -9.96 19.81 8.73
C VAL A 220 -10.32 19.64 10.20
N ILE A 221 -11.58 19.33 10.47
CA ILE A 221 -12.07 18.94 11.80
C ILE A 221 -12.73 17.56 11.67
N ILE A 222 -12.27 16.62 12.48
CA ILE A 222 -12.75 15.24 12.52
C ILE A 222 -13.46 15.02 13.87
N PRO A 223 -14.80 15.04 13.93
CA PRO A 223 -15.55 14.74 15.15
C PRO A 223 -15.53 13.25 15.46
N VAL A 224 -15.40 12.90 16.75
CA VAL A 224 -15.53 11.51 17.22
C VAL A 224 -16.95 11.27 17.71
N THR A 225 -17.66 10.37 17.03
CA THR A 225 -19.07 10.05 17.30
C THR A 225 -19.26 8.54 17.50
N ASP A 226 -20.42 8.11 17.99
CA ASP A 226 -20.74 6.67 18.09
C ASP A 226 -20.82 5.99 16.71
N PHE A 227 -21.07 6.77 15.65
CA PHE A 227 -21.33 6.27 14.30
C PHE A 227 -20.10 6.35 13.39
N GLY A 228 -18.98 6.89 13.85
CA GLY A 228 -17.77 7.02 13.04
C GLY A 228 -16.62 7.72 13.77
N ASN A 229 -15.40 7.46 13.27
CA ASN A 229 -14.13 8.01 13.78
C ASN A 229 -13.77 7.58 15.22
N THR A 230 -14.28 6.45 15.70
CA THR A 230 -14.08 5.97 17.08
C THR A 230 -12.61 5.62 17.39
N GLU A 231 -11.82 5.35 16.38
CA GLU A 231 -10.36 5.15 16.44
C GLU A 231 -9.57 6.39 16.84
N TRP A 232 -10.16 7.59 16.74
CA TRP A 232 -9.48 8.84 17.06
C TRP A 232 -9.59 9.25 18.53
N GLY A 233 -10.47 8.61 19.32
CA GLY A 233 -10.62 8.93 20.72
C GLY A 233 -11.98 8.61 21.32
N LYS A 234 -12.31 9.32 22.41
CA LYS A 234 -13.61 9.18 23.08
C LYS A 234 -14.68 9.98 22.36
N ARG A 235 -15.93 9.52 22.45
CA ARG A 235 -17.11 10.24 21.95
C ARG A 235 -17.10 11.69 22.44
N GLY A 236 -17.35 12.62 21.52
CA GLY A 236 -17.43 14.07 21.80
C GLY A 236 -16.10 14.80 21.73
N SER A 237 -14.98 14.08 21.56
CA SER A 237 -13.69 14.70 21.22
C SER A 237 -13.61 15.05 19.73
N PHE A 238 -12.65 15.90 19.39
CA PHE A 238 -12.36 16.29 18.01
C PHE A 238 -10.86 16.16 17.74
N VAL A 239 -10.52 15.86 16.49
CA VAL A 239 -9.17 15.97 15.95
C VAL A 239 -9.16 17.11 14.94
N GLY A 240 -8.21 18.03 15.11
CA GLY A 240 -7.92 19.08 14.15
C GLY A 240 -6.74 18.67 13.28
N ALA A 241 -6.84 18.92 11.98
CA ALA A 241 -5.72 18.82 11.07
C ALA A 241 -5.70 20.02 10.12
N ALA A 242 -4.53 20.32 9.57
CA ALA A 242 -4.39 21.36 8.57
C ALA A 242 -3.29 21.01 7.58
N LYS A 243 -3.51 21.36 6.31
CA LYS A 243 -2.50 21.33 5.26
C LYS A 243 -2.29 22.73 4.68
N LEU A 244 -1.05 23.13 4.51
CA LEU A 244 -0.65 24.33 3.81
C LEU A 244 0.17 23.93 2.58
N TYR A 245 -0.41 24.14 1.41
CA TYR A 245 0.15 23.80 0.10
C TYR A 245 0.77 25.03 -0.55
N PHE A 246 1.88 24.81 -1.25
CA PHE A 246 2.54 25.79 -2.12
C PHE A 246 2.87 25.13 -3.46
N LEU A 247 2.59 25.84 -4.55
CA LEU A 247 3.19 25.57 -5.85
C LEU A 247 4.29 26.61 -6.07
N PHE A 248 5.55 26.24 -5.80
CA PHE A 248 6.69 27.15 -5.86
C PHE A 248 7.73 26.64 -6.85
N MET A 249 8.02 27.41 -7.91
CA MET A 249 8.96 27.05 -8.98
C MET A 249 8.70 25.63 -9.53
N ASP A 250 7.45 25.37 -9.90
CA ASP A 250 6.95 24.09 -10.42
C ASP A 250 7.18 22.90 -9.47
N THR A 251 7.30 23.19 -8.18
CA THR A 251 7.45 22.19 -7.10
C THR A 251 6.22 22.27 -6.20
N ASP A 252 5.53 21.15 -6.07
CA ASP A 252 4.49 20.98 -5.06
C ASP A 252 5.15 20.82 -3.70
N ILE A 253 4.70 21.59 -2.71
CA ILE A 253 5.17 21.51 -1.32
C ILE A 253 3.96 21.53 -0.39
N ASP A 254 3.85 20.55 0.50
CA ASP A 254 2.82 20.53 1.54
C ASP A 254 3.44 20.53 2.94
N LEU A 255 2.86 21.33 3.85
CA LEU A 255 3.12 21.29 5.29
C LEU A 255 1.85 20.84 6.01
N MET A 256 1.97 19.90 6.94
CA MET A 256 0.83 19.26 7.59
C MET A 256 0.96 19.21 9.09
N LEU A 257 -0.17 19.38 9.77
CA LEU A 257 -0.31 19.25 11.22
C LEU A 257 -1.56 18.43 11.52
N LEU A 258 -1.49 17.57 12.54
CA LEU A 258 -2.64 16.93 13.16
C LEU A 258 -2.47 16.94 14.68
N ALA A 259 -3.53 17.30 15.40
CA ALA A 259 -3.57 17.27 16.86
C ALA A 259 -4.99 17.02 17.38
N GLY A 260 -5.10 16.40 18.55
CA GLY A 260 -6.38 16.20 19.24
C GLY A 260 -6.17 15.67 20.65
N GLU A 261 -7.23 15.60 21.45
CA GLU A 261 -7.14 15.29 22.89
C GLU A 261 -6.67 13.85 23.18
N SER A 262 -7.09 12.90 22.34
CA SER A 262 -6.83 11.46 22.50
C SER A 262 -5.95 10.88 21.38
N THR A 263 -5.31 11.74 20.59
CA THR A 263 -4.43 11.35 19.49
C THR A 263 -3.08 12.05 19.64
N THR A 264 -2.02 11.37 19.22
CA THR A 264 -0.67 11.92 19.20
C THR A 264 -0.57 13.07 18.20
N THR A 265 0.19 14.10 18.56
CA THR A 265 0.44 15.22 17.63
C THR A 265 1.36 14.75 16.52
N ARG A 266 1.03 15.11 15.28
CA ARG A 266 1.83 14.80 14.10
C ARG A 266 2.14 16.06 13.32
N THR A 267 3.37 16.16 12.82
CA THR A 267 3.79 17.20 11.88
C THR A 267 4.46 16.54 10.69
N GLY A 268 4.15 17.03 9.49
CA GLY A 268 4.61 16.43 8.24
C GLY A 268 4.94 17.45 7.18
N PHE A 269 5.73 17.00 6.22
CA PHE A 269 6.14 17.73 5.04
C PHE A 269 6.16 16.76 3.86
N ASP A 270 5.71 17.22 2.69
CA ASP A 270 5.97 16.51 1.45
C ASP A 270 6.32 17.46 0.32
N PHE A 271 6.94 16.90 -0.72
CA PHE A 271 7.18 17.58 -1.97
C PHE A 271 7.08 16.63 -3.17
N SER A 272 6.76 17.18 -4.34
CA SER A 272 6.96 16.51 -5.63
C SER A 272 7.38 17.52 -6.70
N ARG A 273 8.23 17.08 -7.61
CA ARG A 273 8.68 17.87 -8.76
C ARG A 273 8.95 16.98 -9.96
N ASN A 274 8.38 17.36 -11.09
CA ASN A 274 8.82 16.87 -12.40
C ASN A 274 10.12 17.61 -12.78
N ILE A 275 11.24 16.89 -12.79
CA ILE A 275 12.53 17.43 -13.24
C ILE A 275 12.54 17.52 -14.78
N THR A 276 11.93 16.54 -15.43
CA THR A 276 11.52 16.55 -16.84
C THR A 276 10.08 16.04 -16.92
N SER A 277 9.44 16.09 -18.09
CA SER A 277 8.08 15.53 -18.28
C SER A 277 7.96 14.07 -17.86
N ASP A 278 9.06 13.32 -17.99
CA ASP A 278 9.07 11.88 -17.83
C ASP A 278 9.80 11.42 -16.56
N PHE A 279 10.36 12.36 -15.78
CA PHE A 279 11.11 12.06 -14.55
C PHE A 279 10.67 12.94 -13.38
N GLU A 280 10.13 12.29 -12.36
CA GLU A 280 9.62 12.90 -11.14
C GLU A 280 10.44 12.46 -9.93
N VAL A 281 10.65 13.40 -9.00
CA VAL A 281 11.19 13.14 -7.67
C VAL A 281 10.17 13.60 -6.64
N HIS A 282 9.88 12.77 -5.66
CA HIS A 282 8.98 13.09 -4.57
C HIS A 282 9.51 12.60 -3.23
N GLY A 283 9.06 13.22 -2.14
CA GLY A 283 9.45 12.78 -0.81
C GLY A 283 8.47 13.24 0.26
N GLU A 284 8.49 12.52 1.37
CA GLU A 284 7.67 12.80 2.55
C GLU A 284 8.52 12.66 3.81
N ALA A 285 8.23 13.46 4.82
CA ALA A 285 8.77 13.30 6.16
C ALA A 285 7.68 13.61 7.18
N ALA A 286 7.59 12.79 8.22
CA ALA A 286 6.63 12.97 9.29
C ALA A 286 7.24 12.58 10.64
N VAL A 287 6.82 13.28 11.68
CA VAL A 287 7.09 12.91 13.06
C VAL A 287 5.79 12.78 13.82
N GLU A 288 5.62 11.65 14.51
CA GLU A 288 4.57 11.45 15.50
C GLU A 288 5.19 11.59 16.89
N PHE A 289 4.77 12.61 17.62
CA PHE A 289 5.28 12.89 18.95
C PHE A 289 4.67 11.95 19.97
N ASP A 290 5.49 11.49 20.92
CA ASP A 290 5.02 10.72 22.06
C ASP A 290 4.29 9.42 21.69
N ALA A 291 4.60 8.86 20.52
CA ALA A 291 4.05 7.61 20.03
C ALA A 291 4.43 6.45 20.96
N SER A 292 3.51 5.49 21.12
CA SER A 292 3.71 4.30 21.96
C SER A 292 3.69 3.04 21.11
N ARG A 293 4.65 2.14 21.32
CA ARG A 293 4.68 0.82 20.71
C ARG A 293 5.01 -0.27 21.72
N SER A 294 4.50 -1.47 21.47
CA SER A 294 4.68 -2.63 22.36
C SER A 294 5.77 -3.57 21.84
N ILE A 295 6.84 -3.75 22.62
CA ILE A 295 7.95 -4.61 22.27
C ILE A 295 7.92 -5.86 23.15
N THR A 296 8.01 -7.04 22.55
CA THR A 296 8.18 -8.30 23.29
C THR A 296 9.64 -8.73 23.32
N ASP A 297 10.09 -9.28 24.44
CA ASP A 297 11.32 -10.06 24.48
C ASP A 297 11.08 -11.52 24.02
N SER A 298 12.16 -12.31 23.96
CA SER A 298 12.13 -13.72 23.57
C SER A 298 11.37 -14.63 24.55
N GLN A 299 11.00 -14.13 25.73
CA GLN A 299 10.27 -14.84 26.78
C GLN A 299 8.77 -14.48 26.76
N GLY A 300 8.38 -13.50 25.93
CA GLY A 300 7.01 -13.01 25.84
C GLY A 300 6.67 -11.93 26.87
N ASN A 301 7.65 -11.28 27.50
CA ASN A 301 7.39 -10.13 28.35
C ASN A 301 7.25 -8.89 27.47
N LEU A 302 6.18 -8.11 27.68
CA LEU A 302 5.95 -6.87 26.96
C LEU A 302 6.53 -5.68 27.71
N ARG A 303 7.18 -4.81 26.95
CA ARG A 303 7.58 -3.47 27.36
C ARG A 303 6.89 -2.46 26.43
N GLN A 304 6.28 -1.43 27.01
CA GLN A 304 5.86 -0.26 26.24
C GLN A 304 7.07 0.65 26.04
N GLU A 305 7.25 1.12 24.82
CA GLU A 305 8.24 2.11 24.47
C GLU A 305 7.54 3.36 23.94
N LYS A 306 7.88 4.50 24.54
CA LYS A 306 7.41 5.81 24.12
C LYS A 306 8.56 6.52 23.39
N LEU A 307 8.29 7.02 22.19
CA LEU A 307 9.29 7.67 21.34
C LEU A 307 8.67 8.76 20.47
N ASN A 308 9.51 9.63 19.90
CA ASN A 308 9.12 10.44 18.76
C ASN A 308 9.43 9.64 17.50
N ALA A 309 8.38 9.17 16.82
CA ALA A 309 8.52 8.27 15.68
C ALA A 309 8.71 9.07 14.39
N TRP A 310 9.90 8.94 13.78
CA TRP A 310 10.25 9.60 12.53
C TRP A 310 10.06 8.65 11.35
N SER A 311 9.14 9.00 10.45
CA SER A 311 8.90 8.29 9.19
C SER A 311 9.29 9.18 8.01
N HIS A 312 9.90 8.62 6.98
CA HIS A 312 10.21 9.36 5.77
C HIS A 312 10.21 8.47 4.54
N LEU A 313 9.94 9.07 3.40
CA LEU A 313 9.90 8.43 2.10
C LEU A 313 10.65 9.30 1.09
N LEU A 314 11.42 8.67 0.21
CA LEU A 314 11.98 9.31 -0.97
C LEU A 314 11.70 8.41 -2.16
N GLY A 315 11.10 8.97 -3.20
CA GLY A 315 10.69 8.22 -4.37
C GLY A 315 11.01 8.92 -5.69
N LEU A 316 10.97 8.09 -6.74
CA LEU A 316 11.22 8.46 -8.12
C LEU A 316 10.15 7.82 -8.99
N ARG A 317 9.69 8.54 -10.01
CA ARG A 317 8.94 7.97 -11.13
C ARG A 317 9.67 8.31 -12.43
N TYR A 318 9.87 7.30 -13.28
CA TYR A 318 10.45 7.47 -14.60
C TYR A 318 9.58 6.78 -15.66
N LEU A 319 9.22 7.51 -16.71
CA LEU A 319 8.58 6.98 -17.93
C LEU A 319 9.64 6.97 -19.04
N ASN A 320 9.90 5.81 -19.64
CA ASN A 320 10.84 5.74 -20.77
C ASN A 320 10.11 5.96 -22.11
N SER A 321 10.87 6.01 -23.20
CA SER A 321 10.35 6.18 -24.57
C SER A 321 9.52 5.00 -25.10
N TYR A 322 9.45 3.89 -24.35
CA TYR A 322 8.65 2.71 -24.70
C TYR A 322 7.36 2.64 -23.88
N ASP A 323 6.97 3.72 -23.19
CA ASP A 323 5.85 3.76 -22.25
C ASP A 323 5.98 2.75 -21.09
N THR A 324 7.22 2.38 -20.71
CA THR A 324 7.48 1.66 -19.46
C THR A 324 7.57 2.65 -18.32
N THR A 325 6.73 2.47 -17.30
CA THR A 325 6.80 3.25 -16.06
C THR A 325 7.59 2.49 -15.00
N PHE A 326 8.53 3.18 -14.37
CA PHE A 326 9.30 2.74 -13.21
C PHE A 326 8.93 3.61 -12.02
N ILE A 327 8.58 2.99 -10.90
CA ILE A 327 8.35 3.66 -9.62
C ILE A 327 9.29 3.02 -8.61
N PHE A 328 10.13 3.83 -7.98
CA PHE A 328 11.06 3.39 -6.95
C PHE A 328 10.86 4.23 -5.70
N GLU A 329 10.73 3.61 -4.52
CA GLU A 329 10.61 4.33 -3.25
C GLU A 329 11.45 3.67 -2.16
N TYR A 330 12.18 4.48 -1.40
CA TYR A 330 12.69 4.09 -0.09
C TYR A 330 11.73 4.61 0.98
N TYR A 331 11.37 3.76 1.93
CA TYR A 331 10.51 4.09 3.05
C TYR A 331 11.12 3.67 4.39
N ARG A 332 11.21 4.63 5.31
CA ARG A 332 11.51 4.42 6.73
C ARG A 332 10.22 4.53 7.55
N ASN A 333 9.85 3.45 8.23
CA ASN A 333 8.76 3.39 9.20
C ASN A 333 9.27 3.74 10.61
N GLY A 334 8.88 4.90 11.14
CA GLY A 334 9.31 5.37 12.46
C GLY A 334 8.83 4.52 13.64
N LEU A 335 7.76 3.75 13.47
CA LEU A 335 7.25 2.80 14.47
C LEU A 335 7.71 1.35 14.22
N GLY A 336 8.38 1.12 13.09
CA GLY A 336 8.78 -0.21 12.66
C GLY A 336 9.73 -0.92 13.63
N TYR A 337 9.58 -2.24 13.73
CA TYR A 337 10.45 -3.08 14.54
C TYR A 337 11.82 -3.28 13.90
N SER A 338 12.86 -3.18 14.70
CA SER A 338 14.21 -3.59 14.34
C SER A 338 14.30 -5.11 14.13
N ARG A 339 15.37 -5.56 13.48
CA ARG A 339 15.64 -6.98 13.28
C ARG A 339 15.73 -7.77 14.58
N SER A 340 16.34 -7.22 15.62
CA SER A 340 16.44 -7.87 16.93
C SER A 340 15.07 -8.04 17.58
N GLU A 341 14.24 -7.00 17.56
CA GLU A 341 12.88 -7.05 18.14
C GLU A 341 11.99 -8.07 17.42
N MET A 342 12.06 -8.13 16.09
CA MET A 342 11.34 -9.17 15.33
C MET A 342 11.85 -10.57 15.65
N LYS A 343 13.17 -10.75 15.80
CA LYS A 343 13.77 -12.04 16.15
C LYS A 343 13.36 -12.49 17.57
N ASP A 344 13.26 -11.56 18.51
CA ASP A 344 12.75 -11.86 19.86
C ASP A 344 11.31 -12.34 19.79
N TYR A 345 10.44 -11.68 19.02
CA TYR A 345 9.09 -12.17 18.78
C TYR A 345 9.06 -13.58 18.17
N TYR A 346 9.83 -13.84 17.12
CA TYR A 346 9.89 -15.18 16.52
C TYR A 346 10.41 -16.24 17.49
N SER A 347 11.41 -15.91 18.31
CA SER A 347 11.92 -16.79 19.37
C SER A 347 10.86 -17.10 20.43
N PHE A 348 10.04 -16.12 20.79
CA PHE A 348 8.89 -16.32 21.68
C PHE A 348 7.85 -17.24 21.03
N VAL A 349 7.50 -17.03 19.76
CA VAL A 349 6.57 -17.90 19.01
C VAL A 349 7.07 -19.34 18.97
N GLN A 350 8.36 -19.54 18.69
CA GLN A 350 8.98 -20.87 18.65
C GLN A 350 8.91 -21.56 20.02
N SER A 351 9.24 -20.84 21.10
CA SER A 351 9.18 -21.35 22.48
C SER A 351 7.73 -21.68 22.89
N ALA A 352 6.78 -20.84 22.46
CA ALA A 352 5.36 -21.03 22.71
C ALA A 352 4.79 -22.26 21.98
N LEU A 353 5.24 -22.52 20.75
CA LEU A 353 4.91 -23.75 20.02
C LEU A 353 5.46 -25.00 20.72
N GLY A 354 6.70 -24.94 21.22
CA GLY A 354 7.29 -26.02 22.02
C GLY A 354 6.47 -26.31 23.29
N SER A 355 6.04 -25.26 23.99
CA SER A 355 5.19 -25.36 25.18
C SER A 355 3.82 -25.98 24.87
N PHE A 356 3.23 -25.63 23.73
CA PHE A 356 1.97 -26.21 23.27
C PHE A 356 2.10 -27.71 22.98
N SER A 357 3.18 -28.13 22.31
CA SER A 357 3.49 -29.56 22.11
C SER A 357 3.71 -30.31 23.43
N GLY A 358 4.21 -29.62 24.46
CA GLY A 358 4.33 -30.14 25.82
C GLY A 358 3.03 -30.10 26.66
N GLY A 359 1.90 -29.69 26.06
CA GLY A 359 0.59 -29.69 26.71
C GLY A 359 0.16 -28.36 27.35
N ASN A 360 0.97 -27.28 27.26
CA ASN A 360 0.62 -25.96 27.80
C ASN A 360 0.26 -24.96 26.67
N PRO A 361 -1.03 -24.65 26.45
CA PRO A 361 -1.45 -23.75 25.39
C PRO A 361 -1.33 -22.26 25.70
N ALA A 362 -1.07 -21.88 26.97
CA ALA A 362 -1.12 -20.48 27.38
C ALA A 362 -0.09 -19.57 26.66
N PRO A 363 1.18 -19.96 26.51
CA PRO A 363 2.16 -19.16 25.77
C PRO A 363 1.78 -18.97 24.30
N LEU A 364 1.22 -20.01 23.67
CA LEU A 364 0.79 -19.94 22.27
C LEU A 364 -0.37 -18.95 22.10
N LYS A 365 -1.39 -19.01 22.96
CA LYS A 365 -2.51 -18.04 22.95
C LYS A 365 -2.00 -16.61 23.13
N LYS A 366 -1.04 -16.41 24.04
CA LYS A 366 -0.38 -15.11 24.25
C LYS A 366 0.35 -14.64 23.00
N SER A 367 1.17 -15.48 22.37
CA SER A 367 1.87 -15.13 21.11
C SER A 367 0.90 -14.75 19.98
N LYS A 368 -0.25 -15.44 19.86
CA LYS A 368 -1.29 -15.12 18.85
C LYS A 368 -1.86 -13.71 19.05
N SER A 369 -2.05 -13.27 20.29
CA SER A 369 -2.50 -11.89 20.56
C SER A 369 -1.49 -10.85 20.11
N TYR A 370 -0.18 -11.13 20.19
CA TYR A 370 0.87 -10.22 19.72
C TYR A 370 0.93 -10.18 18.18
N GLY A 371 0.57 -11.29 17.53
CA GLY A 371 0.47 -11.38 16.07
C GLY A 371 -0.48 -10.36 15.44
N LEU A 372 -1.45 -9.79 16.18
CA LEU A 372 -2.29 -8.69 15.68
C LEU A 372 -1.49 -7.44 15.31
N THR A 373 -0.28 -7.28 15.86
CA THR A 373 0.63 -6.17 15.56
C THR A 373 1.85 -6.67 14.78
N TYR A 374 2.47 -7.77 15.21
CA TYR A 374 3.72 -8.27 14.63
C TYR A 374 3.56 -8.97 13.28
N ASN A 375 2.37 -9.49 12.96
CA ASN A 375 2.14 -10.23 11.72
C ASN A 375 1.54 -9.36 10.61
N LEU A 376 1.42 -8.04 10.83
CA LEU A 376 0.98 -7.10 9.80
C LEU A 376 1.99 -7.06 8.63
N GLN A 377 1.62 -6.37 7.55
CA GLN A 377 2.53 -6.13 6.44
C GLN A 377 3.45 -4.94 6.76
N ASN A 378 4.70 -5.01 6.30
CA ASN A 378 5.68 -3.93 6.38
C ASN A 378 5.92 -3.40 7.81
N VAL A 379 6.04 -4.32 8.77
CA VAL A 379 6.15 -4.02 10.22
C VAL A 379 7.54 -3.60 10.69
N MET A 380 8.58 -3.77 9.87
CA MET A 380 9.95 -3.39 10.18
C MET A 380 10.24 -1.95 9.74
N GLN A 381 11.50 -1.53 9.87
CA GLN A 381 11.86 -0.12 9.78
C GLN A 381 12.11 0.40 8.37
N ASP A 382 12.62 -0.42 7.44
CA ASP A 382 13.16 0.04 6.16
C ASP A 382 12.74 -0.86 5.02
N TYR A 383 12.16 -0.25 4.01
CA TYR A 383 11.71 -0.94 2.80
C TYR A 383 12.15 -0.21 1.54
N LEU A 384 12.42 -0.99 0.50
CA LEU A 384 12.47 -0.52 -0.87
C LEU A 384 11.26 -1.06 -1.62
N TYR A 385 10.62 -0.19 -2.39
CA TYR A 385 9.56 -0.52 -3.33
C TYR A 385 10.07 -0.30 -4.74
N LEU A 386 9.77 -1.26 -5.61
CA LEU A 386 9.99 -1.14 -7.05
C LEU A 386 8.74 -1.65 -7.77
N ARG A 387 8.16 -0.82 -8.62
CA ARG A 387 7.13 -1.25 -9.58
C ARG A 387 7.58 -0.89 -10.98
N ILE A 388 7.50 -1.86 -11.87
CA ILE A 388 7.76 -1.70 -13.30
C ILE A 388 6.49 -2.13 -14.03
N SER A 389 5.91 -1.26 -14.84
CA SER A 389 4.71 -1.56 -15.63
C SER A 389 4.90 -1.13 -17.07
N GLN A 390 4.56 -2.01 -18.00
CA GLN A 390 4.65 -1.76 -19.43
C GLN A 390 3.26 -1.56 -19.99
N LYS A 391 3.03 -0.42 -20.65
CA LYS A 391 1.78 -0.20 -21.36
C LYS A 391 1.80 -0.95 -22.69
N GLU A 392 0.75 -1.73 -22.95
CA GLU A 392 0.40 -2.33 -24.24
C GLU A 392 1.58 -3.02 -24.97
N PRO A 393 2.34 -3.92 -24.30
CA PRO A 393 3.43 -4.61 -24.98
C PRO A 393 2.92 -5.54 -26.08
N PHE A 394 3.76 -5.77 -27.08
CA PHE A 394 3.46 -6.64 -28.22
C PHE A 394 2.21 -6.21 -29.00
N ASP A 395 1.90 -4.91 -28.99
CA ASP A 395 0.73 -4.31 -29.65
C ASP A 395 -0.62 -4.87 -29.13
N ILE A 396 -0.65 -5.35 -27.90
CA ILE A 396 -1.89 -5.81 -27.25
C ILE A 396 -2.55 -4.62 -26.55
N LEU A 397 -3.60 -4.09 -27.18
CA LEU A 397 -4.37 -2.94 -26.68
C LEU A 397 -4.98 -3.23 -25.29
N TYR A 398 -4.91 -2.25 -24.37
CA TYR A 398 -5.40 -2.34 -22.99
C TYR A 398 -4.84 -3.50 -22.15
N PHE A 399 -3.67 -4.02 -22.52
CA PHE A 399 -2.93 -5.00 -21.72
C PHE A 399 -1.76 -4.33 -21.01
N THR A 400 -1.64 -4.53 -19.71
CA THR A 400 -0.57 -3.94 -18.89
C THR A 400 0.00 -5.01 -17.96
N PRO A 401 1.13 -5.65 -18.32
CA PRO A 401 1.90 -6.42 -17.36
C PRO A 401 2.67 -5.49 -16.44
N ALA A 402 2.80 -5.91 -15.18
CA ALA A 402 3.61 -5.24 -14.19
C ALA A 402 4.32 -6.25 -13.29
N ILE A 403 5.41 -5.82 -12.68
CA ILE A 403 6.06 -6.53 -11.58
C ILE A 403 6.28 -5.54 -10.44
N THR A 404 5.89 -5.94 -9.24
CA THR A 404 6.10 -5.14 -8.02
C THR A 404 6.99 -5.93 -7.07
N SER A 405 7.98 -5.29 -6.45
CA SER A 405 8.80 -5.88 -5.40
C SER A 405 8.83 -4.98 -4.18
N ILE A 406 8.73 -5.60 -3.00
CA ILE A 406 8.92 -4.95 -1.72
C ILE A 406 10.04 -5.65 -0.99
N PHE A 407 11.17 -4.97 -0.81
CA PHE A 407 12.37 -5.51 -0.20
C PHE A 407 12.56 -4.92 1.20
N ASN A 408 12.57 -5.78 2.22
CA ASN A 408 12.87 -5.38 3.58
C ASN A 408 14.39 -5.28 3.76
N MET A 409 14.90 -4.05 3.95
CA MET A 409 16.34 -3.84 4.06
C MET A 409 16.94 -4.34 5.37
N ASN A 410 16.11 -4.51 6.42
CA ASN A 410 16.57 -4.90 7.75
C ASN A 410 17.01 -6.36 7.79
N ASP A 411 16.25 -7.25 7.16
CA ASP A 411 16.48 -8.69 7.19
C ASP A 411 16.73 -9.32 5.81
N ARG A 412 16.67 -8.51 4.75
CA ARG A 412 16.92 -8.87 3.34
C ARG A 412 15.91 -9.86 2.76
N SER A 413 14.77 -10.03 3.42
CA SER A 413 13.64 -10.76 2.89
C SER A 413 12.78 -9.85 2.00
N PHE A 414 12.01 -10.40 1.07
CA PHE A 414 11.26 -9.61 0.09
C PHE A 414 10.04 -10.33 -0.46
N SER A 415 9.15 -9.57 -1.09
CA SER A 415 8.11 -10.09 -1.97
C SER A 415 8.35 -9.68 -3.42
N ILE A 416 7.85 -10.51 -4.34
CA ILE A 416 7.70 -10.19 -5.76
C ILE A 416 6.29 -10.52 -6.20
N SER A 417 5.66 -9.61 -6.92
CA SER A 417 4.28 -9.72 -7.40
C SER A 417 4.20 -9.40 -8.89
N PRO A 418 4.37 -10.38 -9.80
CA PRO A 418 3.91 -10.25 -11.16
C PRO A 418 2.39 -10.03 -11.23
N GLU A 419 1.99 -9.22 -12.18
CA GLU A 419 0.62 -8.78 -12.41
C GLU A 419 0.36 -8.64 -13.91
N LEU A 420 -0.82 -9.06 -14.33
CA LEU A 420 -1.35 -8.89 -15.68
C LEU A 420 -2.72 -8.25 -15.56
N VAL A 421 -2.92 -7.09 -16.19
CA VAL A 421 -4.22 -6.43 -16.31
C VAL A 421 -4.61 -6.39 -17.79
N TYR A 422 -5.84 -6.76 -18.11
CA TYR A 422 -6.38 -6.71 -19.47
C TYR A 422 -7.81 -6.21 -19.47
N SER A 423 -8.08 -5.16 -20.27
CA SER A 423 -9.42 -4.60 -20.41
C SER A 423 -9.91 -4.68 -21.86
N PRO A 424 -10.49 -5.82 -22.29
CA PRO A 424 -10.88 -6.04 -23.69
C PRO A 424 -12.00 -5.11 -24.19
N THR A 425 -12.79 -4.56 -23.25
CA THR A 425 -13.83 -3.58 -23.53
C THR A 425 -13.75 -2.48 -22.48
N THR A 426 -14.42 -1.35 -22.72
CA THR A 426 -14.46 -0.20 -21.80
C THR A 426 -15.03 -0.53 -20.43
N ASN A 427 -15.80 -1.62 -20.32
CA ASN A 427 -16.58 -1.95 -19.14
C ASN A 427 -16.11 -3.23 -18.45
N LEU A 428 -15.03 -3.86 -18.92
CA LEU A 428 -14.59 -5.16 -18.41
C LEU A 428 -13.08 -5.16 -18.19
N GLU A 429 -12.66 -5.54 -16.99
CA GLU A 429 -11.26 -5.66 -16.59
C GLU A 429 -11.01 -7.05 -15.99
N PHE A 430 -9.96 -7.70 -16.48
CA PHE A 430 -9.40 -8.92 -15.92
C PHE A 430 -8.06 -8.60 -15.29
N ARG A 431 -7.85 -9.09 -14.07
CA ARG A 431 -6.56 -8.97 -13.40
C ARG A 431 -6.13 -10.30 -12.80
N VAL A 432 -4.91 -10.69 -13.12
CA VAL A 432 -4.22 -11.83 -12.48
C VAL A 432 -2.99 -11.29 -11.80
N LYS A 433 -2.85 -11.54 -10.50
CA LYS A 433 -1.68 -11.12 -9.73
C LYS A 433 -1.24 -12.23 -8.82
N THR A 434 0.04 -12.56 -8.84
CA THR A 434 0.60 -13.57 -7.94
C THR A 434 1.71 -12.96 -7.12
N MET A 435 1.54 -12.90 -5.81
CA MET A 435 2.59 -12.53 -4.87
C MET A 435 3.33 -13.79 -4.42
N PHE A 436 4.65 -13.72 -4.39
CA PHE A 436 5.56 -14.68 -3.78
C PHE A 436 6.35 -14.01 -2.67
N THR A 437 6.60 -14.72 -1.58
CA THR A 437 7.42 -14.25 -0.47
C THR A 437 8.71 -15.05 -0.38
N PHE A 438 9.83 -14.37 -0.12
CA PHE A 438 11.16 -14.94 -0.08
C PHE A 438 11.92 -14.45 1.15
N GLY A 439 12.51 -15.37 1.90
CA GLY A 439 13.28 -15.07 3.09
C GLY A 439 13.73 -16.34 3.80
N SER A 440 14.75 -16.23 4.63
CA SER A 440 15.14 -17.34 5.53
C SER A 440 14.19 -17.43 6.72
N ALA A 441 14.36 -18.45 7.56
CA ALA A 441 13.77 -18.45 8.89
C ALA A 441 14.13 -17.16 9.66
N ASP A 442 13.24 -16.74 10.55
CA ASP A 442 13.33 -15.52 11.36
C ASP A 442 13.40 -14.22 10.55
N THR A 443 12.82 -14.20 9.34
CA THR A 443 12.68 -12.98 8.51
C THR A 443 11.22 -12.69 8.19
N GLU A 444 10.87 -11.42 7.99
CA GLU A 444 9.49 -10.99 7.82
C GLU A 444 8.77 -11.73 6.69
N TYR A 445 9.38 -11.78 5.50
CA TYR A 445 8.76 -12.44 4.35
C TYR A 445 8.93 -13.97 4.40
N GLY A 446 10.01 -14.49 5.00
CA GLY A 446 10.21 -15.93 5.20
C GLY A 446 9.23 -16.55 6.21
N GLU A 447 8.76 -15.75 7.17
CA GLU A 447 7.84 -16.17 8.20
C GLU A 447 6.37 -15.88 7.88
N LYS A 448 6.02 -15.26 6.73
CA LYS A 448 4.60 -15.07 6.36
C LYS A 448 3.87 -16.42 6.29
N ILE A 449 2.60 -16.41 6.69
CA ILE A 449 1.73 -17.60 6.73
C ILE A 449 1.60 -18.24 5.34
N ASN A 450 1.62 -17.42 4.29
CA ASN A 450 1.53 -17.87 2.91
C ASN A 450 2.87 -17.60 2.20
N GLY A 451 3.37 -18.59 1.45
CA GLY A 451 4.52 -18.45 0.56
C GLY A 451 4.13 -17.88 -0.80
N SER A 452 2.86 -18.05 -1.17
CA SER A 452 2.29 -17.46 -2.39
C SER A 452 0.82 -17.06 -2.19
N LYS A 453 0.39 -16.06 -2.97
CA LYS A 453 -0.99 -15.59 -3.04
C LYS A 453 -1.30 -15.22 -4.49
N THR A 454 -2.16 -15.98 -5.15
CA THR A 454 -2.66 -15.68 -6.50
C THR A 454 -4.07 -15.11 -6.41
N GLU A 455 -4.28 -13.92 -6.94
CA GLU A 455 -5.59 -13.29 -7.09
C GLU A 455 -6.01 -13.35 -8.56
N LEU A 456 -7.22 -13.84 -8.80
CA LEU A 456 -7.94 -13.74 -10.06
C LEU A 456 -9.11 -12.81 -9.84
N ARG A 457 -9.17 -11.71 -10.58
CA ARG A 457 -10.18 -10.67 -10.41
C ARG A 457 -10.84 -10.35 -11.75
N LEU A 458 -12.15 -10.30 -11.71
CA LEU A 458 -13.00 -9.86 -12.81
C LEU A 458 -13.82 -8.67 -12.33
N ARG A 459 -13.76 -7.55 -13.04
CA ARG A 459 -14.51 -6.34 -12.71
C ARG A 459 -15.31 -5.86 -13.91
N TYR A 460 -16.60 -5.63 -13.71
CA TYR A 460 -17.52 -5.08 -14.71
C TYR A 460 -18.03 -3.71 -14.27
N TYR A 461 -17.74 -2.69 -15.07
CA TYR A 461 -18.13 -1.30 -14.84
C TYR A 461 -19.42 -0.95 -15.60
N PHE A 462 -20.25 -0.07 -15.06
CA PHE A 462 -21.50 0.38 -15.67
C PHE A 462 -21.80 1.85 -15.40
#